data_AF-A0A2H5UY40-F1
#
_entry.id   AF-A0A2H5UY40-F1
#
_cell.length_a   1.000
_cell.length_b   1.000
_cell.length_c   1.000
_cell.angle_alpha   90.00
_cell.angle_beta   90.00
_cell.angle_gamma   90.00
#
_symmetry.space_group_name_H-M   'P 1'
#
loop_
_entity.id
_entity.type
_entity.pdbx_description
1 polymer ?
#
loop_
_entity_poly.entity_id
_entity_poly.type
_entity_poly.pdbx_seq_one_letter_code
_entity_poly.pdbx_strand_id
1 'polypeptide(L)' 'MDEHGRILSAKIVPPTAQNQKSIEEDLRKLAPKIIKLPRSQTVWRFEQAIRNYDPCISCATHFLRLEVEQE' A
#
# COMPACT_ATOMS: atom_id res chain seq x y z
N MET A 1 -5.64 27.21 -15.40
CA MET A 1 -4.46 27.68 -16.15
C MET A 1 -4.47 29.20 -16.11
N ASP A 2 -3.32 29.86 -16.27
CA ASP A 2 -3.27 31.32 -16.45
C ASP A 2 -3.59 31.74 -17.89
N GLU A 3 -3.58 33.06 -18.14
CA GLU A 3 -3.81 33.67 -19.46
C GLU A 3 -2.74 33.32 -20.51
N HIS A 4 -1.61 32.74 -20.09
CA HIS A 4 -0.54 32.26 -20.96
C HIS A 4 -0.56 30.73 -21.14
N GLY A 5 -1.61 30.06 -20.66
CA GLY A 5 -1.78 28.61 -20.79
C GLY A 5 -0.93 27.78 -19.81
N ARG A 6 -0.38 28.38 -18.75
CA ARG A 6 0.39 27.63 -17.73
C ARG A 6 -0.52 26.94 -16.74
N ILE A 7 -0.17 25.72 -16.36
CA ILE A 7 -0.85 24.98 -15.29
C ILE A 7 -0.52 25.62 -13.94
N LEU A 8 -1.52 26.20 -13.27
CA LEU A 8 -1.35 26.79 -11.93
C LEU A 8 -1.49 25.76 -10.80
N SER A 9 -2.21 24.67 -11.06
CA SER A 9 -2.42 23.56 -10.13
C SER A 9 -2.84 22.33 -10.91
N ALA A 10 -2.41 21.16 -10.45
CA ALA A 10 -2.82 19.86 -10.97
C ALA A 10 -3.01 18.88 -9.81
N LYS A 11 -4.05 18.05 -9.90
CA LYS A 11 -4.31 16.95 -8.98
C LYS A 11 -4.13 15.63 -9.73
N ILE A 12 -3.19 14.81 -9.27
CA ILE A 12 -2.92 13.49 -9.85
C ILE A 12 -3.41 12.44 -8.86
N VAL A 13 -4.29 11.55 -9.32
CA VAL A 13 -4.81 10.44 -8.51
C VAL A 13 -4.47 9.12 -9.22
N PRO A 14 -3.37 8.45 -8.85
CA PRO A 14 -2.97 7.20 -9.50
C PRO A 14 -3.92 6.05 -9.12
N PRO A 15 -4.04 5.01 -9.96
CA PRO A 15 -4.93 3.87 -9.71
C PRO A 15 -4.60 3.14 -8.40
N THR A 16 -3.32 2.98 -8.08
CA THR A 16 -2.90 2.31 -6.84
C THR A 16 -3.34 3.07 -5.59
N ALA A 17 -3.35 4.41 -5.60
CA ALA A 17 -3.82 5.20 -4.46
C ALA A 17 -5.32 5.02 -4.20
N GLN A 18 -6.11 4.67 -5.22
CA GLN A 18 -7.52 4.34 -5.06
C GLN A 18 -7.71 2.98 -4.39
N ASN A 19 -6.82 2.01 -4.68
CA ASN A 19 -6.83 0.68 -4.08
C ASN A 19 -6.21 0.61 -2.68
N GLN A 20 -5.51 1.66 -2.24
CA GLN A 20 -4.79 1.70 -0.95
C GLN A 20 -5.69 1.30 0.23
N LYS A 21 -6.92 1.81 0.26
CA LYS A 21 -7.89 1.50 1.33
C LYS A 21 -8.23 0.01 1.37
N SER A 22 -8.49 -0.60 0.21
CA SER A 22 -8.81 -2.03 0.12
C SER A 22 -7.64 -2.90 0.53
N ILE A 23 -6.42 -2.54 0.11
CA ILE A 23 -5.18 -3.20 0.54
C ILE A 23 -5.09 -3.17 2.08
N GLU A 24 -5.23 -2.00 2.71
CA GLU A 24 -5.14 -1.86 4.16
C GLU A 24 -6.23 -2.65 4.92
N GLU A 25 -7.47 -2.64 4.42
CA GLU A 25 -8.56 -3.42 5.00
C GLU A 25 -8.29 -4.93 4.95
N ASP A 26 -7.72 -5.42 3.86
CA ASP A 26 -7.40 -6.83 3.72
C ASP A 26 -6.19 -7.24 4.55
N LEU A 27 -5.17 -6.39 4.64
CA LEU A 27 -4.05 -6.59 5.57
C LEU A 27 -4.54 -6.64 7.01
N ARG A 28 -5.49 -5.76 7.40
CA ARG A 28 -6.10 -5.78 8.74
C ARG A 28 -6.85 -7.10 9.02
N LYS A 29 -7.56 -7.66 8.04
CA LYS A 29 -8.24 -8.96 8.17
C LYS A 29 -7.26 -10.14 8.19
N LEU A 30 -6.14 -10.02 7.48
CA LEU A 30 -5.12 -11.06 7.37
C LEU A 30 -4.24 -11.13 8.62
N ALA A 31 -3.85 -9.97 9.18
CA ALA A 31 -2.94 -9.84 10.31
C ALA A 31 -3.19 -10.83 11.46
N PRO A 32 -4.39 -10.92 12.08
CA PRO A 32 -4.60 -11.81 13.23
C PRO A 32 -4.39 -13.29 12.90
N LYS A 33 -4.48 -13.68 11.63
CA LYS A 33 -4.31 -15.08 11.18
C LYS A 33 -2.85 -15.49 11.04
N ILE A 34 -1.97 -14.53 10.77
CA ILE A 34 -0.57 -14.80 10.41
C ILE A 34 0.45 -14.14 11.33
N ILE A 35 0.06 -13.20 12.20
CA ILE A 35 0.99 -12.43 13.04
C ILE A 35 1.78 -13.29 14.03
N LYS A 36 1.26 -14.46 14.39
CA LYS A 36 1.94 -15.45 15.26
C LYS A 36 2.98 -16.30 14.53
N LEU A 37 3.05 -16.22 13.19
CA LEU A 37 4.09 -16.91 12.43
C LEU A 37 5.45 -16.22 12.63
N PRO A 38 6.55 -16.92 12.32
CA PRO A 38 7.87 -16.29 12.27
C PRO A 38 7.84 -15.05 11.38
N ARG A 39 8.51 -13.97 11.81
CA ARG A 39 8.50 -12.66 11.15
C ARG A 39 8.71 -12.74 9.63
N SER A 40 9.65 -13.57 9.17
CA SER A 40 9.92 -13.75 7.74
C SER A 40 8.71 -14.29 6.96
N GLN A 41 7.96 -15.22 7.54
CA GLN A 41 6.74 -15.76 6.93
C GLN A 41 5.60 -14.74 6.94
N THR A 42 5.45 -14.00 8.04
CA THR A 42 4.45 -12.93 8.17
C THR A 42 4.68 -11.84 7.12
N VAL A 43 5.92 -11.36 7.00
CA VAL A 43 6.31 -10.39 5.96
C VAL A 43 5.99 -10.94 4.58
N TRP A 44 6.44 -12.16 4.27
CA TRP A 44 6.21 -12.75 2.96
C TRP A 44 4.72 -12.85 2.60
N ARG A 45 3.86 -13.25 3.54
CA ARG A 45 2.40 -13.33 3.34
C ARG A 45 1.77 -11.96 3.14
N PHE A 46 2.18 -10.95 3.90
CA PHE A 46 1.68 -9.59 3.70
C PHE A 46 2.08 -9.03 2.34
N GLU A 47 3.32 -9.25 1.90
CA GLU A 47 3.74 -8.82 0.57
C GLU A 47 2.98 -9.54 -0.54
N GLN A 48 2.65 -10.83 -0.38
CA GLN A 48 1.78 -11.53 -1.34
C GLN A 48 0.40 -10.88 -1.43
N ALA A 49 -0.22 -10.56 -0.29
CA ALA A 49 -1.52 -9.90 -0.26
C ALA A 49 -1.50 -8.53 -0.95
N ILE A 50 -0.43 -7.76 -0.75
CA ILE A 50 -0.21 -6.47 -1.43
C ILE A 50 -0.03 -6.66 -2.94
N ARG A 51 0.79 -7.62 -3.37
CA ARG A 51 1.06 -7.90 -4.80
C ARG A 51 -0.17 -8.38 -5.57
N ASN A 52 -1.17 -8.96 -4.90
CA ASN A 52 -2.44 -9.34 -5.55
C ASN A 52 -3.23 -8.14 -6.12
N TYR A 53 -2.93 -6.92 -5.65
CA TYR A 53 -3.52 -5.69 -6.16
C TYR A 53 -2.72 -5.04 -7.31
N ASP A 54 -1.65 -5.70 -7.76
CA ASP A 54 -0.70 -5.19 -8.76
C ASP A 54 -0.28 -3.72 -8.50
N PRO A 55 0.24 -3.40 -7.29
CA PRO A 55 0.59 -2.03 -6.96
C PRO A 55 1.82 -1.60 -7.75
N CYS A 56 1.68 -0.55 -8.57
CA CYS A 56 2.83 0.07 -9.20
C CYS A 56 3.64 0.86 -8.17
N ILE A 57 4.77 0.30 -7.72
CA ILE A 57 5.69 0.88 -6.73
C ILE A 57 6.32 2.23 -7.15
N SER A 58 6.26 2.56 -8.44
CA SER A 58 6.68 3.87 -8.94
C SER A 58 5.58 4.93 -8.77
N CYS A 59 4.31 4.51 -8.87
CA CYS A 59 3.14 5.40 -8.74
C CYS A 59 2.61 5.49 -7.30
N ALA A 60 2.91 4.51 -6.45
CA ALA A 60 2.64 4.49 -5.02
C ALA A 60 3.97 4.44 -4.28
N THR A 61 4.48 5.59 -3.89
CA THR A 61 5.76 5.73 -3.20
C THR A 61 5.76 4.89 -1.91
N HIS A 62 6.73 3.97 -1.81
CA HIS A 62 7.12 3.13 -0.66
C HIS A 62 6.67 1.65 -0.68
N PHE A 63 7.59 0.78 -0.22
CA PHE A 63 7.40 -0.66 -0.03
C PHE A 63 7.01 -0.98 1.42
N LEU A 64 6.54 -2.20 1.69
CA LEU A 64 6.03 -2.63 3.00
C LEU A 64 7.07 -2.46 4.11
N ARG A 65 6.73 -1.68 5.14
CA ARG A 65 7.43 -1.66 6.43
C ARG A 65 6.54 -2.30 7.49
N LEU A 66 6.97 -3.43 8.04
CA LEU A 66 6.25 -4.15 9.09
C LEU A 66 6.93 -3.94 10.45
N GLU A 67 6.18 -3.35 11.38
CA GLU A 67 6.52 -3.24 12.80
C GLU A 67 5.51 -4.07 13.60
N VAL A 68 5.99 -4.93 14.50
CA VAL A 68 5.16 -5.80 15.33
C VAL A 68 5.52 -5.52 16.78
N GLU A 69 4.60 -4.91 17.51
CA GLU A 69 4.73 -4.69 18.95
C GLU A 69 4.24 -5.96 19.68
N GLN A 70 5.07 -6.46 20.59
CA GLN A 70 4.74 -7.57 21.48
C GLN A 70 4.82 -7.02 22.92
N GLU A 71 3.71 -7.08 23.66
CA GLU A 71 3.67 -6.85 25.11
C GLU A 71 4.31 -8.03 25.88
#